data_AF-A0A2E3GLF2-F1
#
_entry.id   AF-A0A2E3GLF2-F1
#
_cell.length_a   1.000
_cell.length_b   1.000
_cell.length_c   1.000
_cell.angle_alpha   90.00
_cell.angle_beta   90.00
_cell.angle_gamma   90.00
#
_symmetry.space_group_name_H-M   'P 1'
#
loop_
_entity.id
_entity.type
_entity.pdbx_description
1 polymer ?
#
loop_
_entity_poly.entity_id
_entity_poly.type
_entity_poly.pdbx_seq_one_letter_code
_entity_poly.pdbx_strand_id
1 'polypeptide(L)'
;MLVWLDQHMEECMMGWMVTAGVIMVFLILGPSAPYGRHVRKGWGPTLPAYIGWFIYETPALLGTFIFFYLFKGKISAGTSIPLILWSIHYIYRAWIYPFRIRSRSKHMPYMIVVSAIVFNLGNTTILGWSFAQQDLVSIGEW
;
A
#
# COMPACT_ATOMS: atom_id res chain seq x y z
N MET A 1 9.06 -3.22 -20.75
CA MET A 1 8.97 -3.06 -19.28
C MET A 1 7.75 -3.77 -18.70
N LEU A 2 6.50 -3.41 -19.08
CA LEU A 2 5.29 -4.07 -18.54
C LEU A 2 5.22 -5.58 -18.82
N VAL A 3 5.61 -6.03 -20.03
CA VAL A 3 5.66 -7.47 -20.36
C VAL A 3 6.67 -8.22 -19.51
N TRP A 4 7.84 -7.62 -19.26
CA TRP A 4 8.86 -8.24 -18.40
C TRP A 4 8.36 -8.34 -16.95
N LEU A 5 7.71 -7.27 -16.45
CA LEU A 5 7.10 -7.26 -15.12
C LEU A 5 6.03 -8.34 -14.98
N ASP A 6 5.16 -8.48 -15.98
CA ASP A 6 4.12 -9.50 -15.99
C ASP A 6 4.71 -10.93 -15.93
N GLN A 7 5.78 -11.19 -16.69
CA GLN A 7 6.47 -12.48 -16.71
C GLN A 7 7.16 -12.86 -15.38
N HIS A 8 7.61 -11.89 -14.59
CA HIS A 8 8.35 -12.13 -13.34
C HIS A 8 7.55 -11.70 -12.10
N MET A 9 6.26 -11.43 -12.24
CA MET A 9 5.47 -10.84 -11.14
C MET A 9 5.34 -11.80 -9.96
N GLU A 10 5.24 -13.10 -10.21
CA GLU A 10 5.19 -14.12 -9.15
C GLU A 10 6.48 -14.13 -8.31
N GLU A 11 7.64 -14.06 -8.97
CA GLU A 11 8.94 -13.98 -8.30
C GLU A 11 9.06 -12.69 -7.49
N CYS A 12 8.63 -11.57 -8.09
CA CYS A 12 8.59 -10.26 -7.44
C CYS A 12 7.64 -10.26 -6.23
N MET A 13 6.48 -10.91 -6.32
CA MET A 13 5.53 -11.06 -5.22
C MET A 13 6.13 -11.88 -4.09
N MET A 14 6.74 -13.04 -4.38
CA MET A 14 7.40 -13.86 -3.36
C MET A 14 8.53 -13.08 -2.67
N GLY A 15 9.40 -12.45 -3.45
CA GLY A 15 10.50 -11.63 -2.92
C GLY A 15 10.00 -10.47 -2.06
N TRP A 16 8.92 -9.81 -2.49
CA TRP A 16 8.28 -8.73 -1.74
C TRP A 16 7.65 -9.21 -0.44
N MET A 17 6.93 -10.35 -0.45
CA MET A 17 6.33 -10.95 0.75
C MET A 17 7.39 -11.33 1.78
N VAL A 18 8.49 -11.97 1.35
CA VAL A 18 9.59 -12.34 2.24
C VAL A 18 10.24 -11.09 2.83
N THR A 19 10.56 -10.11 1.99
CA THR A 19 11.22 -8.87 2.43
C THR A 19 10.32 -8.08 3.37
N ALA A 20 9.04 -7.92 3.05
CA ALA A 20 8.06 -7.25 3.90
C ALA A 20 7.86 -8.00 5.23
N GLY A 21 7.83 -9.33 5.21
CA GLY A 21 7.76 -10.16 6.41
C GLY A 21 8.97 -9.99 7.33
N VAL A 22 10.17 -10.01 6.77
CA VAL A 22 11.42 -9.78 7.53
C VAL A 22 11.45 -8.37 8.13
N ILE A 23 11.11 -7.35 7.34
CA ILE A 23 11.02 -5.96 7.83
C ILE A 23 9.97 -5.83 8.93
N MET A 24 8.81 -6.48 8.78
CA MET A 24 7.74 -6.44 9.78
C MET A 24 8.18 -7.05 11.11
N VAL A 25 8.82 -8.22 11.09
CA VAL A 25 9.38 -8.85 12.30
C VAL A 25 10.41 -7.94 12.96
N PHE A 26 11.31 -7.35 12.17
CA PHE A 26 12.30 -6.40 12.67
C PHE A 26 11.65 -5.15 13.29
N LEU A 27 10.60 -4.60 12.69
CA LEU A 27 9.90 -3.42 13.21
C LEU A 27 9.08 -3.71 14.48
N ILE A 28 8.55 -4.93 14.63
CA ILE A 28 7.81 -5.36 15.84
C ILE A 28 8.77 -5.60 17.00
N LEU A 29 9.86 -6.35 16.76
CA LEU A 29 10.81 -6.73 17.81
C LEU A 29 11.87 -5.66 18.08
N GLY A 30 12.07 -4.75 17.13
CA GLY A 30 13.05 -3.68 17.17
C GLY A 30 12.56 -2.39 17.86
N PRO A 31 13.38 -1.34 17.83
CA PRO A 31 13.02 -0.05 18.41
C PRO A 31 11.79 0.53 17.72
N SER A 32 10.83 1.00 18.51
CA SER A 32 9.59 1.59 17.99
C SER A 32 9.89 2.71 17.00
N ALA A 33 9.17 2.67 15.86
CA ALA A 33 9.29 3.71 14.85
C ALA A 33 9.11 5.11 15.48
N PRO A 34 9.90 6.10 15.06
CA PRO A 34 10.03 7.41 15.71
C PRO A 34 8.85 8.33 15.35
N TYR A 35 7.63 7.85 15.58
CA TYR A 35 6.39 8.56 15.29
C TYR A 35 5.30 8.23 16.33
N GLY A 36 4.26 9.06 16.39
CA GLY A 36 3.11 8.84 17.27
C GLY A 36 3.44 9.12 18.74
N ARG A 37 3.46 8.08 19.59
CA ARG A 37 3.78 8.21 21.03
C ARG A 37 5.29 8.17 21.31
N HIS A 38 6.10 7.77 20.33
CA HIS A 38 7.56 7.59 20.46
C HIS A 38 8.36 8.62 19.64
N VAL A 39 7.86 9.86 19.55
CA VAL A 39 8.56 10.93 18.81
C VAL A 39 9.93 11.19 19.44
N ARG A 40 11.00 11.00 18.68
CA ARG A 40 12.38 11.29 19.08
C ARG A 40 12.96 12.41 18.20
N LYS A 41 13.72 13.33 18.80
CA LYS A 41 14.48 14.35 18.07
C LYS A 41 15.59 13.67 17.25
N GLY A 42 15.92 14.21 16.08
CA GLY A 42 17.04 13.74 15.23
C GLY A 42 16.65 13.05 13.90
N TRP A 43 15.37 12.90 13.59
CA TRP A 43 14.89 12.22 12.38
C TRP A 43 14.66 13.15 11.17
N GLY A 44 15.32 14.31 11.17
CA GLY A 44 15.22 15.30 10.09
C GLY A 44 13.93 16.14 10.13
N PRO A 45 13.56 16.78 9.00
CA PRO A 45 12.38 17.62 8.92
C PRO A 45 11.10 16.81 9.15
N THR A 46 10.08 17.49 9.65
CA THR A 46 8.79 16.87 9.97
C THR A 46 7.64 17.61 9.33
N LEU A 47 6.54 16.90 9.06
CA LEU A 47 5.28 17.46 8.56
C LEU A 47 4.12 17.10 9.48
N PRO A 48 2.98 17.82 9.41
CA PRO A 48 1.78 17.44 10.15
C PRO A 48 1.34 16.01 9.82
N ALA A 49 1.08 15.25 10.87
CA ALA A 49 0.73 13.83 10.79
C ALA A 49 -0.39 13.53 9.79
N TYR A 50 -1.45 14.32 9.81
CA TYR A 50 -2.62 14.10 8.95
C TYR A 50 -2.29 14.30 7.46
N ILE A 51 -1.40 15.25 7.13
CA ILE A 51 -0.94 15.46 5.76
C ILE A 51 -0.14 14.25 5.31
N GLY A 52 0.78 13.77 6.15
CA GLY A 52 1.58 12.60 5.81
C GLY A 52 0.71 11.36 5.59
N TRP A 53 -0.22 11.08 6.51
CA TRP A 53 -1.21 9.99 6.37
C TRP A 53 -1.98 10.07 5.05
N PHE A 54 -2.51 11.26 4.70
CA PHE A 54 -3.20 11.46 3.43
C PHE A 54 -2.28 11.16 2.24
N ILE A 55 -1.04 11.69 2.26
CA ILE A 55 -0.09 11.54 1.16
C ILE A 55 0.35 10.10 0.97
N TYR A 56 0.75 9.37 2.03
CA TYR A 56 1.32 8.04 1.84
C TYR A 56 0.26 6.94 1.69
N GLU A 57 -0.96 7.11 2.20
CA GLU A 57 -2.04 6.12 2.02
C GLU A 57 -2.77 6.28 0.67
N THR A 58 -2.78 7.47 0.07
CA THR A 58 -3.43 7.70 -1.23
C THR A 58 -2.86 6.84 -2.38
N PRO A 59 -1.54 6.64 -2.50
CA PRO A 59 -0.94 5.69 -3.43
C PRO A 59 -1.51 4.27 -3.31
N ALA A 60 -1.90 3.83 -2.11
CA ALA A 60 -2.46 2.50 -1.91
C ALA A 60 -3.86 2.36 -2.56
N LEU A 61 -4.69 3.40 -2.44
CA LEU A 61 -6.00 3.45 -3.09
C LEU A 61 -5.84 3.54 -4.62
N LEU A 62 -5.17 4.59 -5.09
CA LEU A 62 -5.10 4.91 -6.53
C LEU A 62 -4.21 3.93 -7.29
N GLY A 63 -3.08 3.53 -6.70
CA GLY A 63 -2.14 2.60 -7.31
C GLY A 63 -2.79 1.27 -7.66
N THR A 64 -3.62 0.72 -6.77
CA THR A 64 -4.30 -0.57 -7.01
C THR A 64 -5.16 -0.53 -8.27
N PHE A 65 -5.94 0.55 -8.45
CA PHE A 65 -6.74 0.74 -9.66
C PHE A 65 -5.88 0.98 -10.90
N ILE A 66 -4.85 1.84 -10.79
CA ILE A 66 -3.94 2.12 -11.91
C ILE A 66 -3.31 0.82 -12.41
N PHE A 67 -2.75 0.01 -11.52
CA PHE A 67 -2.11 -1.25 -11.90
C PHE A 67 -3.10 -2.30 -12.38
N PHE A 68 -4.28 -2.41 -11.75
CA PHE A 68 -5.35 -3.28 -12.24
C PHE A 68 -5.69 -3.01 -13.71
N TYR A 69 -5.87 -1.74 -14.10
CA TYR A 69 -6.14 -1.38 -15.49
C TYR A 69 -4.92 -1.52 -16.41
N LEU A 70 -3.70 -1.23 -15.92
CA LEU A 70 -2.47 -1.42 -16.70
C LEU A 70 -2.22 -2.88 -17.07
N PHE A 71 -2.57 -3.82 -16.18
CA PHE A 71 -2.51 -5.27 -16.42
C PHE A 71 -3.77 -5.81 -17.10
N LYS A 72 -4.62 -4.94 -17.67
CA LYS A 72 -5.83 -5.31 -18.44
C LYS A 72 -6.83 -6.15 -17.63
N GLY A 73 -6.93 -5.89 -16.33
CA GLY A 73 -7.90 -6.55 -15.46
C GLY A 73 -9.33 -6.37 -15.96
N LYS A 74 -10.12 -7.44 -15.87
CA LYS A 74 -11.54 -7.43 -16.18
C LYS A 74 -12.34 -7.38 -14.89
N ILE A 75 -13.49 -6.71 -14.95
CA ILE A 75 -14.40 -6.64 -13.82
C ILE A 75 -15.35 -7.83 -13.94
N SER A 76 -15.25 -8.73 -12.97
CA SER A 76 -16.15 -9.88 -12.79
C SER A 76 -16.74 -9.86 -11.37
N ALA A 77 -17.61 -10.82 -11.06
CA ALA A 77 -18.07 -11.01 -9.69
C ALA A 77 -16.89 -11.33 -8.73
N GLY A 78 -15.88 -12.05 -9.20
CA GLY A 78 -14.70 -12.43 -8.42
C GLY A 78 -13.78 -11.26 -8.08
N THR A 79 -13.59 -10.32 -9.01
CA THR A 79 -12.71 -9.16 -8.81
C THR A 79 -13.43 -7.96 -8.21
N SER A 80 -14.73 -7.79 -8.48
CA SER A 80 -15.49 -6.62 -8.01
C SER A 80 -15.67 -6.57 -6.49
N ILE A 81 -16.00 -7.69 -5.84
CA ILE A 81 -16.18 -7.75 -4.37
C ILE A 81 -14.92 -7.31 -3.63
N PRO A 82 -13.73 -7.91 -3.85
CA PRO A 82 -12.52 -7.50 -3.14
C PRO A 82 -12.08 -6.07 -3.50
N LEU A 83 -12.26 -5.61 -4.75
CA LEU A 83 -11.96 -4.23 -5.12
C LEU A 83 -12.87 -3.22 -4.41
N ILE A 84 -14.16 -3.52 -4.22
CA ILE A 84 -15.08 -2.67 -3.46
C ILE A 84 -14.67 -2.61 -1.99
N LEU A 85 -14.37 -3.76 -1.38
CA LEU A 85 -13.91 -3.82 0.01
C LEU A 85 -12.60 -3.05 0.20
N TRP A 86 -11.65 -3.22 -0.72
CA TRP A 86 -10.40 -2.45 -0.75
C TRP A 86 -10.66 -0.94 -0.84
N SER A 87 -11.58 -0.54 -1.73
CA SER A 87 -11.94 0.87 -1.94
C SER A 87 -12.55 1.47 -0.69
N ILE A 88 -13.53 0.81 -0.08
CA ILE A 88 -14.16 1.30 1.16
C ILE A 88 -13.10 1.45 2.25
N HIS A 89 -12.24 0.45 2.42
CA HIS A 89 -11.17 0.48 3.41
C HIS A 89 -10.21 1.66 3.18
N TYR A 90 -9.69 1.82 1.95
CA TYR A 90 -8.68 2.83 1.65
C TYR A 90 -9.25 4.24 1.47
N ILE A 91 -10.50 4.41 1.03
CA ILE A 91 -11.18 5.71 1.08
C ILE A 91 -11.29 6.14 2.54
N TYR A 92 -11.73 5.25 3.43
CA TYR A 92 -11.80 5.58 4.85
C TYR A 92 -10.41 5.91 5.40
N ARG A 93 -9.40 5.07 5.13
CA ARG A 93 -8.06 5.21 5.72
C ARG A 93 -7.25 6.38 5.15
N ALA A 94 -7.29 6.60 3.84
CA ALA A 94 -6.51 7.63 3.17
C ALA A 94 -7.22 8.99 3.21
N TRP A 95 -8.55 9.04 3.08
CA TRP A 95 -9.25 10.30 2.83
C TRP A 95 -10.21 10.72 3.94
N ILE A 96 -10.66 9.81 4.82
CA ILE A 96 -11.56 10.18 5.94
C ILE A 96 -10.77 10.26 7.24
N TYR A 97 -10.02 9.20 7.55
CA TYR A 97 -9.29 9.03 8.79
C TYR A 97 -8.31 10.17 9.09
N PRO A 98 -7.50 10.69 8.13
CA PRO A 98 -6.53 11.73 8.46
C PRO A 98 -7.19 13.00 8.97
N PHE A 99 -8.38 13.35 8.45
CA PHE A 99 -9.15 14.51 8.91
C PHE A 99 -9.87 14.27 10.23
N ARG A 100 -10.02 13.01 10.66
CA ARG A 100 -10.55 12.63 11.98
C ARG A 100 -9.47 12.58 13.08
N ILE A 101 -8.19 12.72 12.73
CA ILE A 101 -7.09 12.73 13.71
C ILE A 101 -7.25 13.97 14.62
N ARG A 102 -7.59 13.73 15.89
CA ARG A 102 -7.79 14.78 16.91
C ARG A 102 -6.51 15.58 17.20
N SER A 103 -5.34 14.98 17.07
CA SER A 103 -4.07 15.64 17.39
C SER A 103 -3.41 16.24 16.14
N ARG A 104 -3.97 17.35 15.63
CA ARG A 104 -3.35 18.12 14.53
C ARG A 104 -1.96 18.65 14.85
N SER A 105 -1.60 18.74 16.13
CA SER A 105 -0.27 19.13 16.62
C SER A 105 0.80 18.04 16.48
N LYS A 106 0.44 16.79 16.18
CA LYS A 106 1.43 15.72 15.98
C LYS A 106 2.08 15.85 14.62
N HIS A 107 3.40 15.64 14.62
CA HIS A 107 4.24 15.70 13.44
C HIS A 107 4.90 14.35 13.19
N MET A 108 5.16 14.05 11.91
CA MET A 108 5.88 12.86 11.47
C MET A 108 7.12 13.22 10.64
N PRO A 109 8.23 12.49 10.77
CA PRO A 109 9.38 12.64 9.90
C PRO A 109 9.06 12.35 8.43
N TYR A 110 9.60 13.15 7.51
CA TYR A 110 9.44 12.93 6.07
C TYR A 110 9.93 11.56 5.61
N MET A 111 11.02 11.05 6.22
CA MET A 111 11.57 9.74 5.87
C MET A 111 10.54 8.61 6.04
N ILE A 112 9.67 8.68 7.06
CA ILE A 112 8.60 7.70 7.25
C ILE A 112 7.57 7.76 6.13
N VAL A 113 7.19 8.98 5.71
CA VAL A 113 6.24 9.19 4.62
C VAL A 113 6.80 8.62 3.31
N VAL A 114 8.06 8.91 3.01
CA VAL A 114 8.72 8.40 1.79
C VAL A 114 8.79 6.87 1.81
N SER A 115 9.23 6.27 2.92
CA SER A 115 9.26 4.81 3.05
C SER A 115 7.88 4.18 2.88
N ALA A 116 6.85 4.80 3.45
CA ALA A 116 5.47 4.32 3.31
C ALA A 116 4.94 4.44 1.87
N ILE A 117 5.29 5.51 1.16
CA ILE A 117 4.95 5.66 -0.27
C ILE A 117 5.62 4.53 -1.09
N VAL A 118 6.91 4.30 -0.91
CA VAL A 118 7.66 3.26 -1.64
C VAL A 118 7.04 1.89 -1.37
N PHE A 119 6.73 1.58 -0.11
CA PHE A 119 6.06 0.35 0.27
C PHE A 119 4.68 0.22 -0.38
N ASN A 120 3.86 1.27 -0.34
CA ASN A 120 2.53 1.23 -0.94
C ASN A 120 2.58 1.13 -2.47
N LEU A 121 3.56 1.72 -3.14
CA LEU A 121 3.74 1.55 -4.58
C LEU A 121 4.07 0.10 -4.96
N GLY A 122 4.99 -0.55 -4.22
CA GLY A 122 5.30 -1.97 -4.42
C GLY A 122 4.08 -2.86 -4.19
N ASN A 123 3.39 -2.68 -3.06
CA ASN A 123 2.19 -3.44 -2.72
C ASN A 123 1.07 -3.27 -3.75
N THR A 124 0.81 -2.05 -4.21
CA THR A 124 -0.27 -1.82 -5.18
C THR A 124 0.04 -2.34 -6.58
N THR A 125 1.32 -2.39 -6.95
CA THR A 125 1.74 -3.03 -8.21
C THR A 125 1.37 -4.51 -8.19
N ILE A 126 1.76 -5.22 -7.13
CA ILE A 126 1.48 -6.65 -6.95
C ILE A 126 -0.03 -6.88 -6.83
N LEU A 127 -0.72 -6.13 -5.98
CA LEU A 127 -2.15 -6.31 -5.75
C LEU A 127 -3.00 -6.03 -7.00
N GLY A 128 -2.69 -4.95 -7.73
CA GLY A 128 -3.36 -4.62 -8.98
C GLY A 128 -3.18 -5.71 -10.04
N TRP A 129 -1.96 -6.28 -10.13
CA TRP A 129 -1.70 -7.44 -10.99
C TRP A 129 -2.48 -8.69 -10.54
N SER A 130 -2.46 -9.03 -9.25
CA SER A 130 -3.17 -10.20 -8.73
C SER A 130 -4.68 -10.14 -8.98
N PHE A 131 -5.29 -8.96 -8.83
CA PHE A 131 -6.70 -8.78 -9.18
C PHE A 131 -6.95 -8.85 -10.69
N ALA A 132 -6.01 -8.43 -11.53
CA ALA A 132 -6.15 -8.56 -12.98
C ALA A 132 -6.12 -10.04 -13.44
N GLN A 133 -5.36 -10.89 -12.76
CA GLN A 133 -5.19 -12.31 -13.12
C GLN A 133 -6.29 -13.24 -12.59
N GLN A 134 -7.06 -12.84 -11.57
CA GLN A 134 -8.09 -13.68 -10.94
C GLN A 134 -9.13 -14.24 -11.92
N ASP A 135 -9.48 -13.48 -12.96
CA ASP A 135 -10.47 -13.91 -13.94
C ASP A 135 -9.91 -14.96 -14.92
N LEU A 136 -8.62 -14.92 -15.26
CA LEU A 136 -8.02 -15.90 -16.17
C LEU A 136 -8.00 -17.31 -15.57
N VAL A 137 -7.81 -17.41 -14.25
CA VAL A 137 -7.80 -18.69 -13.53
C VAL A 137 -9.22 -19.28 -13.46
N SER A 138 -10.24 -18.43 -13.24
CA SER A 138 -11.62 -18.89 -13.10
C SER A 138 -12.23 -19.51 -14.37
N ILE A 139 -11.68 -19.22 -15.55
CA ILE A 139 -12.18 -19.71 -16.85
C ILE A 139 -11.44 -20.99 -17.30
N GLY A 140 -10.28 -21.30 -16.70
CA GLY A 140 -9.45 -22.44 -17.07
C GLY A 140 -9.69 -23.73 -16.27
N GLU A 141 -10.45 -23.65 -15.18
CA GLU A 141 -10.69 -24.79 -14.25
C GLU A 141 -12.11 -25.39 -14.33
N TRP A 142 -12.87 -25.11 -15.39
CA TRP A 142 -14.19 -25.73 -15.66
C TRP A 142 -14.27 -26.33 -17.07
#